data_AF-A0A830ZXB1-F1
#
_entry.id   AF-A0A830ZXB1-F1
#
_cell.length_a   1.000
_cell.length_b   1.000
_cell.length_c   1.000
_cell.angle_alpha   90.00
_cell.angle_beta   90.00
_cell.angle_gamma   90.00
#
_symmetry.space_group_name_H-M   'P 1'
#
loop_
_entity.id
_entity.type
_entity.pdbx_description
1 polymer ?
#
loop_
_entity_poly.entity_id
_entity_poly.type
_entity_poly.pdbx_seq_one_letter_code
_entity_poly.pdbx_strand_id
1 'polypeptide(L)'
;MTANLTLVSLSSTVVWLVLTGWLWKGKKLSAPVAILLCLLPPLVGNLWYYRWIAPQRQQDTSIMAARTQLASFPVWRTIKQQQPALYQQASDELAGRLRAGVPLRQAVAQLRPLAAELLNQRINAARNEDLIAYMKISLEEMKLIRQRSPAQCFRFLFPQVKGGVNISELLPSALMERELMAMDRLLQHSDGNGQQIDLPRGRLQLQKVVQGLYNRWGGDLQMMNKPGEPGADETKLCDMTIDLYQSVLALTDKDSASVLRIIIGGKSH
;
A
#
# COMPACT_ATOMS: atom_id res chain seq x y z
N MET A 1 -8.59 7.28 30.59
CA MET A 1 -9.88 8.00 30.36
C MET A 1 -11.12 7.12 30.55
N THR A 2 -11.05 6.02 31.31
CA THR A 2 -12.21 5.16 31.64
C THR A 2 -12.92 5.59 32.93
N ALA A 3 -12.21 6.24 33.86
CA ALA A 3 -12.75 6.64 35.17
C ALA A 3 -13.84 7.73 35.12
N ASN A 4 -13.75 8.68 34.17
CA ASN A 4 -14.72 9.78 34.08
C ASN A 4 -16.06 9.35 33.46
N LEU A 5 -16.06 8.32 32.60
CA LEU A 5 -17.28 7.78 31.99
C LEU A 5 -18.10 6.93 32.99
N THR A 6 -17.42 6.22 33.89
CA THR A 6 -18.09 5.46 34.96
C THR A 6 -18.68 6.40 36.03
N LEU A 7 -18.00 7.50 36.37
CA LEU A 7 -18.49 8.49 37.34
C LEU A 7 -19.72 9.27 36.85
N VAL A 8 -19.78 9.64 35.57
CA VAL A 8 -20.94 10.33 34.96
C VAL A 8 -22.15 9.39 34.82
N SER A 9 -21.90 8.10 34.54
CA SER A 9 -22.96 7.08 34.51
C SER A 9 -23.54 6.83 35.92
N LEU A 10 -22.68 6.74 36.94
CA LEU A 10 -23.10 6.53 38.33
C LEU A 10 -23.91 7.72 38.88
N SER A 11 -23.47 8.96 38.66
CA SER A 11 -24.20 10.14 39.14
C SER A 11 -25.56 10.30 38.46
N SER A 12 -25.65 10.03 37.15
CA SER A 12 -26.92 10.04 36.41
C SER A 12 -27.91 9.01 36.94
N THR A 13 -27.45 7.77 37.23
CA THR A 13 -28.32 6.71 37.78
C THR A 13 -28.84 7.03 39.18
N VAL A 14 -28.01 7.62 40.05
CA VAL A 14 -28.40 8.01 41.41
C VAL A 14 -29.46 9.12 41.38
N VAL A 15 -29.28 10.15 40.53
CA VAL A 15 -30.26 11.24 40.38
C VAL A 15 -31.60 10.71 39.87
N TRP A 16 -31.57 9.78 38.91
CA TRP A 16 -32.77 9.16 38.35
C TRP A 16 -33.51 8.27 39.37
N LEU A 17 -32.76 7.52 40.20
CA LEU A 17 -33.30 6.74 41.32
C LEU A 17 -33.94 7.63 42.40
N VAL A 18 -33.33 8.77 42.72
CA VAL A 18 -33.86 9.73 43.70
C VAL A 18 -35.12 10.42 43.19
N LEU A 19 -35.15 10.85 41.92
CA LEU A 19 -36.32 11.48 41.29
C LEU A 19 -37.51 10.52 41.18
N THR A 20 -37.28 9.29 40.74
CA THR A 20 -38.34 8.27 40.64
C THR A 20 -38.87 7.85 42.01
N GLY A 21 -37.98 7.69 43.00
CA GLY A 21 -38.37 7.42 44.38
C GLY A 21 -39.18 8.55 45.02
N TRP A 22 -38.84 9.81 44.73
CA TRP A 22 -39.57 10.98 45.20
C TRP A 22 -40.97 11.09 44.57
N LEU A 23 -41.09 10.86 43.26
CA LEU A 23 -42.37 10.87 42.55
C LEU A 23 -43.30 9.70 42.95
N TRP A 24 -42.73 8.54 43.28
CA TRP A 24 -43.48 7.37 43.76
C TRP A 24 -44.07 7.61 45.16
N LYS A 25 -43.30 8.20 46.08
CA LYS A 25 -43.80 8.62 47.41
C LYS A 25 -44.92 9.67 47.33
N GLY A 26 -44.94 10.49 46.29
CA GLY A 26 -45.99 11.49 46.06
C GLY A 26 -47.35 10.92 45.57
N LYS A 27 -47.51 9.60 45.39
CA LYS A 27 -48.66 8.94 44.74
C LYS A 27 -48.98 9.45 43.31
N LYS A 28 -48.05 10.20 42.70
CA LYS A 28 -48.20 10.76 41.34
C LYS A 28 -47.82 9.76 40.25
N LEU A 29 -47.25 8.62 40.61
CA LEU A 29 -46.88 7.54 39.71
C LEU A 29 -47.34 6.18 40.24
N SER A 30 -47.91 5.36 39.36
CA SER A 30 -48.21 3.96 39.66
C SER A 30 -46.92 3.13 39.68
N ALA A 31 -46.89 2.09 40.51
CA ALA A 31 -45.75 1.18 40.64
C ALA A 31 -45.18 0.66 39.30
N PRO A 32 -45.98 0.23 38.30
CA PRO A 32 -45.43 -0.24 37.04
C PRO A 32 -44.72 0.86 36.26
N VAL A 33 -45.19 2.11 36.33
CA VAL A 33 -44.58 3.24 35.61
C VAL A 33 -43.25 3.64 36.26
N ALA A 34 -43.14 3.59 37.59
CA ALA A 34 -41.89 3.85 38.30
C ALA A 34 -40.81 2.81 37.97
N ILE A 35 -41.18 1.53 37.92
CA ILE A 35 -40.28 0.43 37.54
C ILE A 35 -39.83 0.59 36.08
N LEU A 36 -40.75 0.89 35.17
CA LEU A 36 -40.46 1.07 33.75
C LEU A 36 -39.53 2.26 33.51
N LEU A 37 -39.81 3.40 34.15
CA LEU A 37 -38.95 4.58 34.08
C LEU A 37 -37.55 4.27 34.64
N CYS A 38 -37.42 3.48 35.71
CA CYS A 38 -36.12 3.15 36.30
C CYS A 38 -35.28 2.18 35.43
N LEU A 39 -35.91 1.18 34.81
CA LEU A 39 -35.21 0.12 34.07
C LEU A 39 -34.97 0.43 32.59
N LEU A 40 -35.86 1.20 31.96
CA LEU A 40 -35.83 1.43 30.52
C LEU A 40 -34.61 2.27 30.06
N PRO A 41 -34.20 3.36 30.74
CA PRO A 41 -33.00 4.11 30.39
C PRO A 41 -31.69 3.31 30.41
N PRO A 42 -31.35 2.52 31.46
CA PRO A 42 -30.15 1.70 31.43
C PRO A 42 -30.25 0.58 30.39
N LEU A 43 -31.43 -0.01 30.14
CA LEU A 43 -31.59 -1.01 29.08
C LEU A 43 -31.36 -0.42 27.68
N VAL A 44 -31.95 0.73 27.38
CA VAL A 44 -31.76 1.43 26.09
C VAL A 44 -30.32 1.93 25.94
N GLY A 45 -29.73 2.49 26.99
CA GLY A 45 -28.34 2.94 26.98
C GLY A 45 -27.36 1.79 26.78
N ASN A 46 -27.60 0.64 27.41
CA ASN A 46 -26.78 -0.56 27.27
C ASN A 46 -26.88 -1.15 25.85
N LEU A 47 -28.11 -1.28 25.31
CA LEU A 47 -28.35 -1.67 23.93
C LEU A 47 -27.67 -0.73 22.93
N TRP A 48 -27.80 0.59 23.13
CA TRP A 48 -27.18 1.59 22.27
C TRP A 48 -25.64 1.52 22.34
N TYR A 49 -25.08 1.38 23.54
CA TYR A 49 -23.64 1.26 23.74
C TYR A 49 -23.06 0.03 23.04
N TYR A 50 -23.61 -1.16 23.28
CA TYR A 50 -23.08 -2.39 22.66
C TYR A 50 -23.33 -2.46 21.15
N ARG A 51 -24.42 -1.85 20.66
CA ARG A 51 -24.76 -1.91 19.24
C ARG A 51 -24.06 -0.84 18.39
N TRP A 52 -23.75 0.34 18.94
CA TRP A 52 -23.13 1.43 18.18
C TRP A 52 -21.74 1.83 18.68
N ILE A 53 -21.54 2.05 19.99
CA ILE A 53 -20.28 2.62 20.50
C ILE A 53 -19.17 1.57 20.63
N ALA A 54 -19.47 0.43 21.24
CA ALA A 54 -18.51 -0.64 21.47
C ALA A 54 -17.83 -1.12 20.17
N PRO A 55 -18.56 -1.41 19.06
CA PRO A 55 -17.92 -1.83 17.82
C PRO A 55 -17.06 -0.73 17.20
N GLN A 56 -17.50 0.54 17.25
CA GLN A 56 -16.71 1.67 16.74
C GLN A 56 -15.40 1.85 17.51
N ARG A 57 -15.45 1.82 18.86
CA ARG A 57 -14.23 1.90 19.68
C ARG A 57 -13.28 0.74 19.43
N GLN A 58 -13.80 -0.48 19.31
CA GLN A 58 -12.98 -1.64 19.00
C GLN A 58 -12.31 -1.49 17.63
N GLN A 59 -13.04 -1.00 16.63
CA GLN A 59 -12.49 -0.74 15.31
C GLN A 59 -11.41 0.36 15.36
N ASP A 60 -11.65 1.47 16.04
CA ASP A 60 -10.65 2.56 16.17
C ASP A 60 -9.37 2.09 16.87
N THR A 61 -9.49 1.32 17.96
CA THR A 61 -8.32 0.75 18.64
C THR A 61 -7.55 -0.22 17.74
N SER A 62 -8.24 -1.05 16.95
CA SER A 62 -7.61 -1.94 15.98
C SER A 62 -6.88 -1.19 14.86
N ILE A 63 -7.45 -0.07 14.39
CA ILE A 63 -6.84 0.80 13.38
C ILE A 63 -5.60 1.48 13.95
N MET A 64 -5.64 1.97 15.20
CA MET A 64 -4.48 2.58 15.84
C MET A 64 -3.36 1.55 16.06
N ALA A 65 -3.71 0.33 16.44
CA ALA A 65 -2.75 -0.77 16.52
C ALA A 65 -2.15 -1.09 15.14
N ALA A 66 -2.97 -1.17 14.08
CA ALA A 66 -2.52 -1.40 12.71
C ALA A 66 -1.59 -0.30 12.18
N ARG A 67 -1.89 0.97 12.46
CA ARG A 67 -1.01 2.11 12.12
C ARG A 67 0.34 2.03 12.82
N THR A 68 0.36 1.55 14.06
CA THR A 68 1.60 1.28 14.80
C THR A 68 2.35 0.09 14.19
N GLN A 69 1.61 -0.95 13.80
CA GLN A 69 2.16 -2.15 13.16
C GLN A 69 2.68 -1.88 11.74
N LEU A 70 2.22 -0.84 11.03
CA LEU A 70 2.74 -0.50 9.70
C LEU A 70 4.27 -0.31 9.72
N ALA A 71 4.83 0.30 10.76
CA ALA A 71 6.28 0.46 10.92
C ALA A 71 7.02 -0.84 11.29
N SER A 72 6.32 -1.96 11.53
CA SER A 72 6.97 -3.27 11.68
C SER A 72 7.42 -3.86 10.34
N PHE A 73 6.84 -3.40 9.23
CA PHE A 73 7.29 -3.77 7.89
C PHE A 73 8.54 -2.95 7.53
N PRO A 74 9.66 -3.60 7.10
CA PRO A 74 10.95 -2.92 6.93
C PRO A 74 10.89 -1.65 6.07
N VAL A 75 10.32 -1.75 4.86
CA VAL A 75 10.22 -0.60 3.93
C VAL A 75 9.47 0.58 4.55
N TRP A 76 8.40 0.31 5.30
CA TRP A 76 7.58 1.35 5.92
C TRP A 76 8.27 1.99 7.13
N ARG A 77 9.11 1.24 7.85
CA ARG A 77 9.98 1.78 8.90
C ARG A 77 10.97 2.80 8.32
N THR A 78 11.60 2.46 7.20
CA THR A 78 12.54 3.36 6.51
C THR A 78 11.82 4.59 5.96
N ILE A 79 10.65 4.41 5.33
CA ILE A 79 9.80 5.53 4.87
C ILE A 79 9.40 6.43 6.03
N LYS A 80 9.05 5.89 7.20
CA LYS A 80 8.72 6.70 8.39
C LYS A 80 9.85 7.63 8.80
N GLN A 81 11.09 7.15 8.73
CA GLN A 81 12.28 7.90 9.13
C GLN A 81 12.67 8.95 8.10
N GLN A 82 12.64 8.61 6.82
CA GLN A 82 13.17 9.45 5.74
C GLN A 82 12.11 10.32 5.05
N GLN A 83 10.83 9.93 5.08
CA GLN A 83 9.70 10.59 4.42
C GLN A 83 8.43 10.57 5.31
N PRO A 84 8.42 11.29 6.43
CA PRO A 84 7.32 11.21 7.41
C PRO A 84 5.95 11.60 6.84
N ALA A 85 5.91 12.53 5.86
CA ALA A 85 4.67 12.91 5.18
C ALA A 85 4.06 11.75 4.37
N LEU A 86 4.89 11.00 3.63
CA LEU A 86 4.45 9.83 2.88
C LEU A 86 3.99 8.71 3.82
N TYR A 87 4.69 8.50 4.94
CA TYR A 87 4.26 7.55 5.95
C TYR A 87 2.89 7.90 6.53
N GLN A 88 2.64 9.19 6.79
CA GLN A 88 1.35 9.65 7.28
C GLN A 88 0.24 9.37 6.25
N GLN A 89 0.48 9.68 4.97
CA GLN A 89 -0.46 9.35 3.88
C GLN A 89 -0.77 7.85 3.84
N ALA A 90 0.26 6.99 3.88
CA ALA A 90 0.08 5.55 3.87
C ALA A 90 -0.70 5.03 5.09
N SER A 91 -0.45 5.61 6.27
CA SER A 91 -1.17 5.32 7.53
C SER A 91 -2.64 5.73 7.49
N ASP A 92 -2.96 6.84 6.81
CA ASP A 92 -4.34 7.29 6.60
C ASP A 92 -5.07 6.42 5.58
N GLU A 93 -4.41 6.05 4.49
CA GLU A 93 -4.96 5.13 3.49
C GLU A 93 -5.18 3.71 4.06
N LEU A 94 -4.25 3.22 4.88
CA LEU A 94 -4.41 1.97 5.62
C LEU A 94 -5.67 1.99 6.49
N ALA A 95 -5.89 3.06 7.24
CA ALA A 95 -7.07 3.21 8.08
C ALA A 95 -8.36 3.21 7.25
N GLY A 96 -8.36 3.88 6.09
CA GLY A 96 -9.49 3.83 5.14
C GLY A 96 -9.82 2.41 4.71
N ARG A 97 -8.82 1.64 4.31
CA ARG A 97 -8.97 0.23 3.86
C ARG A 97 -9.47 -0.69 4.99
N LEU A 98 -8.96 -0.52 6.20
CA LEU A 98 -9.43 -1.28 7.37
C LEU A 98 -10.88 -0.95 7.74
N ARG A 99 -11.29 0.33 7.62
CA ARG A 99 -12.71 0.71 7.81
C ARG A 99 -13.62 0.09 6.77
N ALA A 100 -13.13 -0.09 5.55
CA ALA A 100 -13.84 -0.80 4.48
C ALA A 100 -13.85 -2.34 4.65
N GLY A 101 -13.29 -2.88 5.73
CA GLY A 101 -13.27 -4.32 6.01
C GLY A 101 -12.15 -5.09 5.30
N VAL A 102 -11.18 -4.41 4.68
CA VAL A 102 -10.05 -5.08 4.04
C VAL A 102 -9.11 -5.65 5.12
N PRO A 103 -8.72 -6.93 5.05
CA PRO A 103 -7.77 -7.52 6.00
C PRO A 103 -6.42 -6.80 6.02
N LEU A 104 -5.80 -6.68 7.20
CA LEU A 104 -4.57 -5.90 7.41
C LEU A 104 -3.46 -6.21 6.40
N ARG A 105 -3.12 -7.49 6.17
CA ARG A 105 -2.06 -7.85 5.22
C ARG A 105 -2.38 -7.41 3.78
N GLN A 106 -3.64 -7.55 3.35
CA GLN A 106 -4.07 -7.11 2.02
C GLN A 106 -4.08 -5.58 1.93
N ALA A 107 -4.52 -4.89 2.99
CA ALA A 107 -4.50 -3.44 3.06
C ALA A 107 -3.08 -2.89 2.98
N VAL A 108 -2.11 -3.49 3.68
CA VAL A 108 -0.67 -3.12 3.59
C VAL A 108 -0.11 -3.42 2.19
N ALA A 109 -0.45 -4.55 1.58
CA ALA A 109 0.00 -4.87 0.23
C ALA A 109 -0.51 -3.85 -0.81
N GLN A 110 -1.73 -3.31 -0.61
CA GLN A 110 -2.29 -2.27 -1.47
C GLN A 110 -1.60 -0.90 -1.33
N LEU A 111 -0.76 -0.70 -0.31
CA LEU A 111 0.07 0.50 -0.17
C LEU A 111 1.39 0.41 -0.97
N ARG A 112 1.75 -0.76 -1.51
CA ARG A 112 2.99 -0.96 -2.29
C ARG A 112 3.22 0.09 -3.38
N PRO A 113 2.21 0.55 -4.15
CA PRO A 113 2.42 1.59 -5.15
C PRO A 113 2.98 2.91 -4.60
N LEU A 114 2.60 3.31 -3.38
CA LEU A 114 3.15 4.52 -2.75
C LEU A 114 4.64 4.37 -2.45
N ALA A 115 5.06 3.18 -2.00
CA ALA A 115 6.47 2.90 -1.78
C ALA A 115 7.21 2.86 -3.13
N ALA A 116 6.67 2.17 -4.14
CA ALA A 116 7.28 2.09 -5.47
C ALA A 116 7.48 3.48 -6.13
N GLU A 117 6.54 4.40 -5.94
CA GLU A 117 6.67 5.77 -6.42
C GLU A 117 7.86 6.50 -5.76
N LEU A 118 8.04 6.36 -4.45
CA LEU A 118 9.22 6.89 -3.77
C LEU A 118 10.52 6.26 -4.28
N LEU A 119 10.52 4.95 -4.56
CA LEU A 119 11.69 4.28 -5.15
C LEU A 119 12.07 4.88 -6.50
N ASN A 120 11.09 5.15 -7.38
CA ASN A 120 11.33 5.75 -8.69
C ASN A 120 12.01 7.12 -8.56
N GLN A 121 11.57 7.94 -7.59
CA GLN A 121 12.17 9.24 -7.30
C GLN A 121 13.62 9.15 -6.81
N ARG A 122 14.00 8.00 -6.23
CA ARG A 122 15.29 7.75 -5.60
C ARG A 122 16.24 6.89 -6.41
N ILE A 123 15.80 6.41 -7.58
CA ILE A 123 16.56 5.45 -8.37
C ILE A 123 17.92 5.98 -8.83
N ASN A 124 18.02 7.30 -9.01
CA ASN A 124 19.26 7.97 -9.37
C ASN A 124 20.27 8.04 -8.21
N ALA A 125 19.79 7.99 -6.95
CA ALA A 125 20.62 8.00 -5.76
C ALA A 125 20.92 6.61 -5.18
N ALA A 126 20.10 5.61 -5.53
CA ALA A 126 20.34 4.23 -5.12
C ALA A 126 21.70 3.70 -5.56
N ARG A 127 22.29 2.80 -4.76
CA ARG A 127 23.47 2.03 -5.17
C ARG A 127 23.15 1.09 -6.32
N ASN A 128 24.14 0.86 -7.19
CA ASN A 128 24.00 -0.04 -8.34
C ASN A 128 23.51 -1.44 -7.92
N GLU A 129 24.12 -2.02 -6.87
CA GLU A 129 23.79 -3.35 -6.38
C GLU A 129 22.35 -3.44 -5.86
N ASP A 130 21.87 -2.42 -5.15
CA ASP A 130 20.52 -2.40 -4.58
C ASP A 130 19.46 -2.23 -5.68
N LEU A 131 19.74 -1.37 -6.67
CA LEU A 131 18.90 -1.18 -7.85
C LEU A 131 18.79 -2.48 -8.66
N ILE A 132 19.90 -3.14 -8.95
CA ILE A 132 19.91 -4.40 -9.71
C ILE A 132 19.19 -5.51 -8.93
N ALA A 133 19.42 -5.61 -7.62
CA ALA A 133 18.76 -6.61 -6.78
C ALA A 133 17.24 -6.44 -6.78
N TYR A 134 16.76 -5.20 -6.64
CA TYR A 134 15.32 -4.88 -6.74
C TYR A 134 14.77 -5.26 -8.13
N MET A 135 15.44 -4.83 -9.20
CA MET A 135 14.96 -5.08 -10.57
C MET A 135 14.98 -6.57 -10.97
N LYS A 136 15.90 -7.37 -10.43
CA LYS A 136 15.87 -8.84 -10.60
C LYS A 136 14.61 -9.45 -9.99
N ILE A 137 14.20 -8.98 -8.82
CA ILE A 137 12.96 -9.44 -8.16
C ILE A 137 11.73 -8.95 -8.94
N SER A 138 11.70 -7.69 -9.37
CA SER A 138 10.60 -7.18 -10.21
C SER A 138 10.47 -7.96 -11.53
N LEU A 139 11.58 -8.38 -12.15
CA LEU A 139 11.55 -9.25 -13.32
C LEU A 139 11.00 -10.65 -13.01
N GLU A 140 11.32 -11.21 -11.84
CA GLU A 140 10.73 -12.47 -11.37
C GLU A 140 9.20 -12.34 -11.21
N GLU A 141 8.73 -11.24 -10.60
CA GLU A 141 7.29 -10.93 -10.48
C GLU A 141 6.61 -10.81 -11.85
N MET A 142 7.19 -10.03 -12.77
CA MET A 142 6.67 -9.86 -14.13
C MET A 142 6.50 -11.21 -14.83
N LYS A 143 7.52 -12.08 -14.76
CA LYS A 143 7.51 -13.40 -15.39
C LYS A 143 6.44 -14.30 -14.79
N LEU A 144 6.30 -14.32 -13.46
CA LEU A 144 5.28 -15.14 -12.79
C LEU A 144 3.86 -14.66 -13.12
N ILE A 145 3.63 -13.34 -13.13
CA ILE A 145 2.33 -12.79 -13.50
C ILE A 145 2.04 -13.11 -14.97
N ARG A 146 3.03 -12.96 -15.87
CA ARG A 146 2.89 -13.28 -17.29
C ARG A 146 2.57 -14.75 -17.56
N GLN A 147 3.13 -15.68 -16.77
CA GLN A 147 2.82 -17.11 -16.85
C GLN A 147 1.37 -17.41 -16.44
N ARG A 148 0.81 -16.65 -15.50
CA ARG A 148 -0.58 -16.82 -15.04
C ARG A 148 -1.58 -16.16 -15.98
N SER A 149 -1.32 -14.91 -16.40
CA SER A 149 -2.23 -14.16 -17.26
C SER A 149 -1.50 -13.00 -17.98
N PRO A 150 -1.47 -13.00 -19.32
CA PRO A 150 -0.97 -11.85 -20.09
C PRO A 150 -1.70 -10.55 -19.75
N ALA A 151 -3.02 -10.59 -19.60
CA ALA A 151 -3.83 -9.42 -19.28
C ALA A 151 -3.51 -8.84 -17.89
N GLN A 152 -3.25 -9.70 -16.89
CA GLN A 152 -2.83 -9.22 -15.57
C GLN A 152 -1.40 -8.67 -15.60
N CYS A 153 -0.50 -9.26 -16.39
CA CYS A 153 0.83 -8.71 -16.58
C CYS A 153 0.76 -7.32 -17.21
N PHE A 154 -0.10 -7.12 -18.21
CA PHE A 154 -0.27 -5.82 -18.85
C PHE A 154 -0.76 -4.77 -17.85
N ARG A 155 -1.79 -5.13 -17.06
CA ARG A 155 -2.29 -4.27 -15.97
C ARG A 155 -1.27 -4.00 -14.86
N PHE A 156 -0.38 -4.94 -14.59
CA PHE A 156 0.71 -4.77 -13.64
C PHE A 156 1.76 -3.77 -14.14
N LEU A 157 2.14 -3.86 -15.42
CA LEU A 157 3.12 -2.97 -16.05
C LEU A 157 2.57 -1.58 -16.38
N PHE A 158 1.29 -1.51 -16.75
CA PHE A 158 0.62 -0.30 -17.23
C PHE A 158 -0.68 -0.03 -16.44
N PRO A 159 -0.60 0.15 -15.11
CA PRO A 159 -1.78 0.34 -14.26
C PRO A 159 -2.61 1.58 -14.62
N GLN A 160 -2.00 2.58 -15.25
CA GLN A 160 -2.65 3.80 -15.74
C GLN A 160 -3.56 3.57 -16.95
N VAL A 161 -3.41 2.45 -17.68
CA VAL A 161 -4.19 2.18 -18.91
C VAL A 161 -5.48 1.41 -18.60
N LYS A 162 -5.39 0.33 -17.81
CA LYS A 162 -6.54 -0.55 -17.49
C LYS A 162 -6.73 -0.83 -16.00
N GLY A 163 -6.13 -0.01 -15.14
CA GLY A 163 -6.12 -0.22 -13.69
C GLY A 163 -5.14 -1.32 -13.27
N GLY A 164 -4.55 -1.16 -12.07
CA GLY A 164 -3.60 -2.13 -11.52
C GLY A 164 -4.19 -3.48 -11.13
N VAL A 165 -3.36 -4.37 -10.59
CA VAL A 165 -3.74 -5.74 -10.16
C VAL A 165 -3.60 -5.93 -8.66
N ASN A 166 -4.34 -6.89 -8.09
CA ASN A 166 -4.10 -7.36 -6.72
C ASN A 166 -2.96 -8.39 -6.70
N ILE A 167 -1.73 -7.91 -6.59
CA ILE A 167 -0.52 -8.75 -6.53
C ILE A 167 -0.53 -9.80 -5.40
N SER A 168 -1.30 -9.60 -4.33
CA SER A 168 -1.42 -10.59 -3.23
C SER A 168 -2.11 -11.89 -3.67
N GLU A 169 -2.93 -11.83 -4.73
CA GLU A 169 -3.58 -12.99 -5.33
C GLU A 169 -2.70 -13.63 -6.42
N LEU A 170 -1.78 -12.85 -6.99
CA LEU A 170 -0.99 -13.23 -8.16
C LEU A 170 0.41 -13.74 -7.83
N LEU A 171 0.95 -13.42 -6.66
CA LEU A 171 2.32 -13.71 -6.31
C LEU A 171 2.42 -14.51 -5.00
N PRO A 172 3.40 -15.42 -4.88
CA PRO A 172 3.70 -16.08 -3.61
C PRO A 172 4.09 -15.07 -2.52
N SER A 173 3.67 -15.29 -1.28
CA SER A 173 4.01 -14.42 -0.14
C SER A 173 5.53 -14.25 0.03
N ALA A 174 6.30 -15.32 -0.12
CA ALA A 174 7.76 -15.29 -0.01
C ALA A 174 8.42 -14.38 -1.06
N LEU A 175 7.86 -14.26 -2.27
CA LEU A 175 8.38 -13.35 -3.28
C LEU A 175 8.08 -11.89 -2.91
N MET A 176 6.85 -11.62 -2.46
CA MET A 176 6.47 -10.28 -2.00
C MET A 176 7.31 -9.83 -0.78
N GLU A 177 7.63 -10.74 0.14
CA GLU A 177 8.51 -10.44 1.27
C GLU A 177 9.94 -10.10 0.81
N ARG A 178 10.50 -10.86 -0.15
CA ARG A 178 11.81 -10.54 -0.76
C ARG A 178 11.80 -9.18 -1.45
N GLU A 179 10.74 -8.85 -2.17
CA GLU A 179 10.59 -7.57 -2.85
C GLU A 179 10.54 -6.41 -1.83
N LEU A 180 9.72 -6.51 -0.78
CA LEU A 180 9.69 -5.49 0.29
C LEU A 180 11.05 -5.29 0.97
N MET A 181 11.83 -6.36 1.17
CA MET A 181 13.20 -6.27 1.70
C MET A 181 14.17 -5.62 0.71
N ALA A 182 14.00 -5.84 -0.60
CA ALA A 182 14.80 -5.16 -1.61
C ALA A 182 14.44 -3.68 -1.71
N MET A 183 13.15 -3.34 -1.60
CA MET A 183 12.69 -1.95 -1.54
C MET A 183 13.26 -1.23 -0.32
N ASP A 184 13.23 -1.86 0.85
CA ASP A 184 13.81 -1.31 2.08
C ASP A 184 15.31 -1.01 1.92
N ARG A 185 16.08 -1.97 1.41
CA ARG A 185 17.53 -1.81 1.17
C ARG A 185 17.82 -0.71 0.16
N LEU A 186 17.04 -0.60 -0.91
CA LEU A 186 17.19 0.47 -1.89
C LEU A 186 16.94 1.84 -1.25
N LEU A 187 15.87 1.98 -0.44
CA LEU A 187 15.53 3.23 0.23
C LEU A 187 16.56 3.64 1.28
N GLN A 188 17.12 2.69 2.03
CA GLN A 188 18.17 2.94 3.02
C GLN A 188 19.45 3.53 2.40
N HIS A 189 19.76 3.21 1.15
CA HIS A 189 20.96 3.68 0.45
C HIS A 189 20.65 4.65 -0.70
N SER A 190 19.59 5.44 -0.57
CA SER A 190 19.17 6.40 -1.61
C SER A 190 18.63 7.72 -1.07
N ASP A 191 18.90 8.05 0.19
CA ASP A 191 18.54 9.33 0.81
C ASP A 191 19.59 10.45 0.64
N GLY A 192 20.75 10.12 0.06
CA GLY A 192 21.86 11.03 -0.17
C GLY A 192 21.95 11.59 -1.60
N ASN A 193 23.06 12.28 -1.87
CA ASN A 193 23.35 12.80 -3.22
C ASN A 193 23.51 11.65 -4.22
N GLY A 194 23.03 11.87 -5.45
CA GLY A 194 23.02 10.90 -6.54
C GLY A 194 24.38 10.22 -6.78
N GLN A 195 24.36 8.97 -7.26
CA GLN A 195 25.61 8.36 -7.73
C GLN A 195 26.14 9.08 -8.98
N GLN A 196 27.46 9.10 -9.19
CA GLN A 196 28.02 9.56 -10.45
C GLN A 196 27.66 8.56 -11.56
N ILE A 197 26.77 8.98 -12.47
CA ILE A 197 26.24 8.14 -13.54
C ILE A 197 26.95 8.49 -14.85
N ASP A 198 27.48 7.48 -15.53
CA ASP A 198 28.00 7.62 -16.90
C ASP A 198 26.82 7.52 -17.89
N LEU A 199 26.05 8.61 -17.99
CA LEU A 199 24.88 8.69 -18.86
C LEU A 199 25.22 8.44 -20.35
N PRO A 200 26.33 8.96 -20.92
CA PRO A 200 26.71 8.64 -22.30
C PRO A 200 26.90 7.14 -22.52
N ARG A 201 27.63 6.46 -21.63
CA ARG A 201 27.80 5.01 -21.71
C ARG A 201 26.48 4.27 -21.52
N GLY A 202 25.65 4.68 -20.57
CA GLY A 202 24.30 4.13 -20.37
C GLY A 202 23.44 4.24 -21.62
N ARG A 203 23.44 5.39 -22.32
CA ARG A 203 22.70 5.57 -23.57
C ARG A 203 23.21 4.65 -24.69
N LEU A 204 24.52 4.49 -24.82
CA LEU A 204 25.12 3.56 -25.79
C LEU A 204 24.69 2.11 -25.52
N GLN A 205 24.67 1.68 -24.27
CA GLN A 205 24.24 0.33 -23.91
C GLN A 205 22.73 0.14 -24.11
N LEU A 206 21.93 1.15 -23.77
CA LEU A 206 20.49 1.14 -24.06
C LEU A 206 20.22 1.00 -25.56
N GLN A 207 20.95 1.73 -26.42
CA GLN A 207 20.82 1.59 -27.87
C GLN A 207 21.12 0.16 -28.35
N LYS A 208 22.17 -0.48 -27.82
CA LYS A 208 22.49 -1.88 -28.14
C LYS A 208 21.38 -2.84 -27.70
N VAL A 209 20.83 -2.65 -26.50
CA VAL A 209 19.70 -3.45 -26.01
C VAL A 209 18.49 -3.28 -26.93
N VAL A 210 18.12 -2.03 -27.25
CA VAL A 210 16.99 -1.73 -28.14
C VAL A 210 17.21 -2.31 -29.54
N GLN A 211 18.42 -2.25 -30.08
CA GLN A 211 18.76 -2.88 -31.37
C GLN A 211 18.57 -4.41 -31.32
N GLY A 212 18.99 -5.05 -30.23
CA GLY A 212 18.75 -6.47 -30.00
C GLY A 212 17.26 -6.82 -29.94
N LEU A 213 16.45 -5.95 -29.30
CA LEU A 213 14.99 -6.12 -29.26
C LEU A 213 14.36 -5.93 -30.64
N TYR A 214 14.81 -4.98 -31.46
CA TYR A 214 14.33 -4.81 -32.83
C TYR A 214 14.59 -6.04 -33.70
N ASN A 215 15.72 -6.73 -33.51
CA ASN A 215 16.01 -7.97 -34.24
C ASN A 215 15.02 -9.09 -33.90
N ARG A 216 14.43 -9.08 -32.70
CA ARG A 216 13.47 -10.09 -32.23
C ARG A 216 12.01 -9.72 -32.50
N TRP A 217 11.64 -8.47 -32.24
CA TRP A 217 10.27 -7.98 -32.25
C TRP A 217 9.92 -7.15 -33.49
N GLY A 218 10.92 -6.74 -34.28
CA GLY A 218 10.70 -5.93 -35.48
C GLY A 218 9.92 -4.65 -35.19
N GLY A 219 8.97 -4.33 -36.05
CA GLY A 219 8.12 -3.15 -35.93
C GLY A 219 7.22 -3.13 -34.69
N ASP A 220 6.90 -4.30 -34.10
CA ASP A 220 6.02 -4.40 -32.93
C ASP A 220 6.60 -3.65 -31.72
N LEU A 221 7.93 -3.49 -31.67
CA LEU A 221 8.61 -2.77 -30.58
C LEU A 221 8.14 -1.32 -30.43
N GLN A 222 7.64 -0.71 -31.51
CA GLN A 222 7.07 0.65 -31.47
C GLN A 222 5.84 0.75 -30.55
N MET A 223 5.13 -0.35 -30.31
CA MET A 223 3.98 -0.39 -29.42
C MET A 223 4.34 -0.04 -27.97
N MET A 224 5.59 -0.30 -27.54
CA MET A 224 6.06 0.05 -26.20
C MET A 224 6.05 1.56 -25.93
N ASN A 225 6.13 2.38 -26.98
CA ASN A 225 6.07 3.83 -26.84
C ASN A 225 4.65 4.33 -26.51
N LYS A 226 3.62 3.54 -26.85
CA LYS A 226 2.21 3.90 -26.70
C LYS A 226 1.36 2.68 -26.30
N PRO A 227 1.55 2.15 -25.08
CA PRO A 227 0.92 0.90 -24.66
C PRO A 227 -0.61 0.97 -24.51
N GLY A 228 -1.20 2.17 -24.52
CA GLY A 228 -2.65 2.39 -24.39
C GLY A 228 -3.40 2.68 -25.70
N GLU A 229 -2.73 2.64 -26.86
CA GLU A 229 -3.42 2.86 -28.14
C GLU A 229 -4.41 1.73 -28.47
N PRO A 230 -5.56 2.02 -29.11
CA PRO A 230 -6.48 1.00 -29.57
C PRO A 230 -5.79 -0.03 -30.48
N GLY A 231 -6.02 -1.31 -30.22
CA GLY A 231 -5.40 -2.40 -30.96
C GLY A 231 -4.00 -2.82 -30.48
N ALA A 232 -3.49 -2.22 -29.39
CA ALA A 232 -2.28 -2.70 -28.75
C ALA A 232 -2.43 -4.14 -28.22
N ASP A 233 -1.46 -4.99 -28.55
CA ASP A 233 -1.40 -6.38 -28.08
C ASP A 233 -0.77 -6.42 -26.68
N GLU A 234 -1.62 -6.61 -25.68
CA GLU A 234 -1.24 -6.70 -24.26
C GLU A 234 -0.22 -7.80 -23.99
N THR A 235 -0.32 -8.93 -24.71
CA THR A 235 0.57 -10.07 -24.53
C THR A 235 1.96 -9.72 -25.03
N LYS A 236 2.05 -9.16 -26.24
CA LYS A 236 3.32 -8.70 -26.81
C LYS A 236 3.95 -7.60 -25.96
N LEU A 237 3.16 -6.65 -25.46
CA LEU A 237 3.68 -5.59 -24.59
C LEU A 237 4.32 -6.14 -23.31
N CYS A 238 3.70 -7.16 -22.71
CA CYS A 238 4.33 -7.85 -21.59
C CYS A 238 5.63 -8.56 -21.97
N ASP A 239 5.61 -9.33 -23.04
CA ASP A 239 6.77 -10.12 -23.47
C ASP A 239 7.94 -9.21 -23.86
N MET A 240 7.67 -8.11 -24.56
CA MET A 240 8.66 -7.09 -24.91
C MET A 240 9.24 -6.37 -23.68
N THR A 241 8.41 -6.00 -22.70
CA THR A 241 8.92 -5.38 -21.46
C THR A 241 9.76 -6.36 -20.64
N ILE A 242 9.36 -7.63 -20.55
CA ILE A 242 10.15 -8.68 -19.90
C ILE A 242 11.49 -8.86 -20.61
N ASP A 243 11.50 -8.94 -21.93
CA ASP A 243 12.72 -9.06 -22.73
C ASP A 243 13.63 -7.84 -22.58
N LEU A 244 13.07 -6.62 -22.50
CA LEU A 244 13.81 -5.40 -22.24
C LEU A 244 14.55 -5.48 -20.91
N TYR A 245 13.84 -5.72 -19.81
CA TYR A 245 14.47 -5.79 -18.49
C TYR A 245 15.42 -6.96 -18.36
N GLN A 246 15.11 -8.12 -18.97
CA GLN A 246 16.02 -9.25 -19.02
C GLN A 246 17.32 -8.92 -19.77
N SER A 247 17.24 -8.23 -20.90
CA SER A 247 18.41 -7.83 -21.68
C SER A 247 19.25 -6.79 -20.94
N VAL A 248 18.60 -5.83 -20.26
CA VAL A 248 19.29 -4.83 -19.43
C VAL A 248 20.01 -5.48 -18.26
N LEU A 249 19.37 -6.43 -17.56
CA LEU A 249 19.95 -7.13 -16.41
C LEU A 249 21.02 -8.18 -16.80
N ALA A 250 21.19 -8.47 -18.09
CA ALA A 250 22.26 -9.32 -18.61
C ALA A 250 23.56 -8.54 -18.92
N LEU A 251 23.53 -7.21 -18.87
CA LEU A 251 24.74 -6.37 -19.00
C LEU A 251 25.62 -6.50 -17.75
N THR A 252 26.80 -5.86 -17.78
CA THR A 252 27.62 -5.69 -16.57
C THR A 252 26.86 -4.84 -15.54
N ASP A 253 27.07 -5.06 -14.23
CA ASP A 253 26.33 -4.34 -13.18
C ASP A 253 26.37 -2.81 -13.37
N LYS A 254 27.53 -2.25 -13.73
CA LYS A 254 27.66 -0.81 -13.99
C LYS A 254 26.79 -0.35 -15.16
N ASP A 255 26.77 -1.13 -16.24
CA ASP A 255 26.01 -0.82 -17.46
C ASP A 255 24.49 -1.03 -17.23
N SER A 256 24.09 -2.13 -16.60
CA SER A 256 22.70 -2.40 -16.19
C SER A 256 22.15 -1.26 -15.34
N ALA A 257 22.86 -0.88 -14.27
CA ALA A 257 22.39 0.18 -13.38
C ALA A 257 22.33 1.55 -14.07
N SER A 258 23.24 1.83 -15.01
CA SER A 258 23.20 3.07 -15.80
C SER A 258 21.98 3.11 -16.74
N VAL A 259 21.69 1.99 -17.40
CA VAL A 259 20.53 1.86 -18.29
C VAL A 259 19.21 1.90 -17.52
N LEU A 260 19.11 1.20 -16.38
CA LEU A 260 17.90 1.20 -15.53
C LEU A 260 17.54 2.61 -15.06
N ARG A 261 18.53 3.44 -14.70
CA ARG A 261 18.30 4.84 -14.33
C ARG A 261 17.79 5.71 -15.49
N ILE A 262 18.21 5.41 -16.71
CA ILE A 262 17.69 6.10 -17.91
C ILE A 262 16.22 5.71 -18.16
N ILE A 263 15.89 4.43 -18.07
CA ILE A 263 14.55 3.91 -18.37
C ILE A 263 13.54 4.33 -17.27
N ILE A 264 13.91 4.19 -16.00
CA ILE A 264 12.98 4.37 -14.87
C ILE A 264 13.09 5.77 -14.26
N GLY A 265 14.32 6.28 -14.12
CA GLY A 265 14.60 7.58 -13.51
C GLY A 265 14.32 8.77 -14.44
N GLY A 266 13.67 8.52 -15.58
CA GLY A 266 13.31 9.52 -16.57
C GLY A 266 12.47 10.63 -15.94
N LYS A 267 13.13 11.70 -15.50
CA LYS A 267 12.53 13.02 -15.53
C LYS A 267 12.19 13.27 -17.00
N SER A 268 10.89 13.27 -17.32
CA SER A 268 10.41 14.08 -18.43
C SER A 268 10.92 15.49 -18.18
N HIS A 269 11.90 15.92 -18.97
CA HIS A 269 12.11 17.34 -19.16
C HIS A 269 10.84 17.94 -19.77
#